data_AF-A0ABC9XJU3-F1
#
_entry.id   AF-A0ABC9XJU3-F1
#
_cell.length_a   1.000
_cell.length_b   1.000
_cell.length_c   1.000
_cell.angle_alpha   90.00
_cell.angle_beta   90.00
_cell.angle_gamma   90.00
#
_symmetry.space_group_name_H-M   'P 1'
#
loop_
_entity.id
_entity.type
_entity.pdbx_description
1 polymer ?
#
loop_
_entity_poly.entity_id
_entity_poly.type
_entity_poly.pdbx_seq_one_letter_code
_entity_poly.pdbx_strand_id
1 'polypeptide(L)'
;MARPPAPPGSPRLFGALSTAQLRALLQDEPRLQRAARLSRKFQSLQLERDMCLASNCTLARVNLSLRPRLEDGKASLAIKYQELQEIREACWDKQQRLEAYLEKWSPQSALVQLQAKLDASEAESEAQIEQFLAQDVPLDSFLESFCQSRTRSHVCRTQLEKLQELLQKNLVGRDPTCPTEHPGALASPAPARLAPLRSGVAPKAFDLSYGFVPAFLMPSEAVVPFAMPAAPPRHHLPALGHQPPSPCFKIPSPGSPLRLIGHIRLLSPQPFRRQQRPQYQKQEPPHR
;
A
#
# COMPACT_ATOMS: atom_id res chain seq x y z
N MET A 1 -79.30 -27.70 4.97
CA MET A 1 -78.05 -27.18 4.38
C MET A 1 -76.87 -27.83 5.10
N ALA A 2 -76.21 -28.79 4.44
CA ALA A 2 -75.10 -29.54 5.03
C ALA A 2 -73.86 -28.63 5.19
N ARG A 3 -73.24 -28.68 6.38
CA ARG A 3 -72.04 -27.91 6.70
C ARG A 3 -70.87 -28.44 5.86
N PRO A 4 -70.13 -27.59 5.13
CA PRO A 4 -69.02 -28.03 4.28
C PRO A 4 -67.91 -28.69 5.12
N PRO A 5 -67.21 -29.70 4.56
CA PRO A 5 -66.16 -30.42 5.27
C PRO A 5 -64.98 -29.49 5.57
N ALA A 6 -64.57 -29.47 6.84
CA ALA A 6 -63.48 -28.61 7.31
C ALA A 6 -62.14 -29.02 6.67
N PRO A 7 -61.29 -28.04 6.29
CA PRO A 7 -60.01 -28.31 5.64
C PRO A 7 -59.08 -29.13 6.54
N PRO A 8 -58.31 -30.07 5.95
CA PRO A 8 -57.45 -30.98 6.69
C PRO A 8 -56.32 -30.18 7.35
N GLY A 9 -56.39 -30.03 8.67
CA GLY A 9 -55.39 -29.29 9.46
C GLY A 9 -55.96 -28.18 10.34
N SER A 10 -57.27 -27.90 10.29
CA SER A 10 -57.91 -27.09 11.33
C SER A 10 -57.93 -27.89 12.65
N PRO A 11 -57.43 -27.34 13.78
CA PRO A 11 -57.57 -28.01 15.06
C PRO A 11 -59.07 -28.09 15.37
N ARG A 12 -59.65 -29.27 15.20
CA ARG A 12 -61.06 -29.58 15.53
C ARG A 12 -61.40 -29.32 17.01
N LEU A 13 -60.41 -28.92 17.82
CA LEU A 13 -60.49 -28.70 19.26
C LEU A 13 -61.55 -27.67 19.67
N PHE A 14 -61.71 -26.58 18.92
CA PHE A 14 -62.69 -25.53 19.29
C PHE A 14 -64.05 -25.68 18.61
N GLY A 15 -64.11 -26.39 17.48
CA GLY A 15 -65.35 -26.63 16.73
C GLY A 15 -66.30 -27.63 17.40
N ALA A 16 -65.82 -28.37 18.39
CA ALA A 16 -66.57 -29.35 19.18
C ALA A 16 -67.09 -28.82 20.52
N LEU A 17 -66.75 -27.58 20.90
CA LEU A 17 -67.15 -26.97 22.17
C LEU A 17 -68.50 -26.25 22.04
N SER A 18 -69.31 -26.30 23.10
CA SER A 18 -70.57 -25.54 23.16
C SER A 18 -70.34 -24.04 23.34
N THR A 19 -71.34 -23.21 23.04
CA THR A 19 -71.23 -21.74 23.17
C THR A 19 -70.92 -21.30 24.60
N ALA A 20 -71.46 -21.99 25.61
CA ALA A 20 -71.14 -21.73 27.02
C ALA A 20 -69.68 -22.10 27.35
N GLN A 21 -69.17 -23.22 26.82
CA GLN A 21 -67.78 -23.65 27.01
C GLN A 21 -66.78 -22.73 26.32
N LEU A 22 -67.11 -22.21 25.14
CA LEU A 22 -66.29 -21.22 24.43
C LEU A 22 -66.23 -19.89 25.19
N ARG A 23 -67.34 -19.43 25.77
CA ARG A 23 -67.37 -18.22 26.61
C ARG A 23 -66.55 -18.40 27.89
N ALA A 24 -66.67 -19.56 28.55
CA ALA A 24 -65.86 -19.89 29.71
C ALA A 24 -64.36 -19.96 29.38
N LEU A 25 -64.01 -20.50 28.21
CA LEU A 25 -62.62 -20.57 27.74
C LEU A 25 -62.05 -19.19 27.38
N LEU A 26 -62.86 -18.28 26.84
CA LEU A 26 -62.47 -16.89 26.58
C LEU A 26 -62.25 -16.09 27.87
N GLN A 27 -62.91 -16.47 28.97
CA GLN A 27 -62.73 -15.86 30.29
C GLN A 27 -61.54 -16.46 31.06
N ASP A 28 -61.01 -17.61 30.62
CA ASP A 28 -59.88 -18.32 31.22
C ASP A 28 -58.63 -18.19 30.32
N GLU A 29 -57.98 -17.04 30.43
CA GLU A 29 -56.75 -16.69 29.69
C GLU A 29 -55.64 -17.76 29.77
N PRO A 30 -55.26 -18.33 30.93
CA PRO A 30 -54.22 -19.35 30.97
C PRO A 30 -54.65 -20.66 30.28
N ARG A 31 -55.95 -20.98 30.24
CA ARG A 31 -56.46 -22.13 29.47
C ARG A 31 -56.46 -21.85 27.97
N LEU A 32 -56.79 -20.63 27.54
CA LEU A 32 -56.69 -20.20 26.15
C LEU A 32 -55.23 -20.21 25.66
N GLN A 33 -54.28 -19.69 26.44
CA GLN A 33 -52.85 -19.73 26.11
C GLN A 33 -52.31 -21.16 26.00
N ARG A 34 -52.74 -22.07 26.89
CA ARG A 34 -52.41 -23.50 26.78
C ARG A 34 -52.95 -24.09 25.47
N ALA A 35 -54.19 -23.80 25.11
CA ALA A 35 -54.78 -24.27 23.85
C ALA A 35 -54.07 -23.67 22.61
N ALA A 36 -53.64 -22.40 22.68
CA ALA A 36 -52.86 -21.76 21.64
C ALA A 36 -51.47 -22.39 21.47
N ARG A 37 -50.78 -22.71 22.58
CA ARG A 37 -49.48 -23.41 22.57
C ARG A 37 -49.59 -24.83 22.00
N LEU A 38 -50.73 -25.48 22.19
CA LEU A 38 -51.03 -26.79 21.62
C LEU A 38 -51.46 -26.72 20.14
N SER A 39 -51.63 -25.52 19.58
CA SER A 39 -51.98 -25.38 18.17
C SER A 39 -50.81 -25.81 17.28
N ARG A 40 -51.11 -26.51 16.19
CA ARG A 40 -50.10 -26.95 15.21
C ARG A 40 -49.28 -25.79 14.65
N LYS A 41 -49.92 -24.63 14.43
CA LYS A 41 -49.23 -23.41 13.95
C LYS A 41 -48.20 -22.92 14.96
N PHE A 42 -48.56 -22.85 16.25
CA PHE A 42 -47.62 -22.44 17.29
C PHE A 42 -46.47 -23.45 17.45
N GLN A 43 -46.76 -24.75 17.41
CA GLN A 43 -45.73 -25.79 17.48
C GLN A 43 -44.77 -25.76 16.27
N SER A 44 -45.28 -25.51 15.05
CA SER A 44 -44.43 -25.35 13.86
C SER A 44 -43.48 -24.18 14.00
N LEU A 45 -43.99 -23.01 14.40
CA LEU A 45 -43.18 -21.82 14.63
C LEU A 45 -42.15 -22.03 15.75
N GLN A 46 -42.53 -22.75 16.81
CA GLN A 46 -41.60 -23.09 17.89
C GLN A 46 -40.47 -23.99 17.38
N LEU A 47 -40.78 -25.00 16.58
CA LEU A 47 -39.78 -25.89 15.98
C LEU A 47 -38.86 -25.11 15.03
N GLU A 48 -39.41 -24.26 14.16
CA GLU A 48 -38.63 -23.40 13.26
C GLU A 48 -37.70 -22.46 14.04
N ARG A 49 -38.19 -21.87 15.14
CA ARG A 49 -37.41 -21.03 16.04
C ARG A 49 -36.27 -21.81 16.69
N ASP A 50 -36.54 -23.01 17.20
CA ASP A 50 -35.52 -23.84 17.86
C ASP A 50 -34.48 -24.37 16.84
N MET A 51 -34.89 -24.69 15.61
CA MET A 51 -33.99 -25.03 14.51
C MET A 51 -33.09 -23.85 14.12
N CYS A 52 -33.66 -22.64 14.01
CA CYS A 52 -32.91 -21.42 13.71
C CYS A 52 -31.91 -21.10 14.81
N LEU A 53 -32.32 -21.21 16.08
CA LEU A 53 -31.43 -21.02 17.23
C LEU A 53 -30.29 -22.05 17.25
N ALA A 54 -30.59 -23.33 17.01
CA ALA A 54 -29.57 -24.36 16.93
C ALA A 54 -28.54 -24.06 15.82
N SER A 55 -29.01 -23.67 14.64
CA SER A 55 -28.17 -23.26 13.50
C SER A 55 -27.33 -22.02 13.81
N ASN A 56 -27.92 -21.00 14.44
CA ASN A 56 -27.19 -19.80 14.84
C ASN A 56 -26.11 -20.14 15.89
N CYS A 57 -26.42 -20.98 16.87
CA CYS A 57 -25.47 -21.42 17.88
C CYS A 57 -24.31 -22.21 17.28
N THR A 58 -24.56 -23.11 16.32
CA THR A 58 -23.47 -23.85 15.66
C THR A 58 -22.57 -22.90 14.87
N LEU A 59 -23.14 -21.97 14.10
CA LEU A 59 -22.38 -20.96 13.36
C LEU A 59 -21.59 -20.04 14.30
N ALA A 60 -22.19 -19.59 15.40
CA ALA A 60 -21.51 -18.76 16.39
C ALA A 60 -20.31 -19.49 17.02
N ARG A 61 -20.48 -20.77 17.36
CA ARG A 61 -19.37 -21.60 17.89
C ARG A 61 -18.24 -21.73 16.87
N VAL A 62 -18.56 -22.01 15.61
CA VAL A 62 -17.55 -22.10 14.54
C VAL A 62 -16.85 -20.76 14.35
N ASN A 63 -17.58 -19.64 14.27
CA ASN A 63 -16.99 -18.31 14.13
C ASN A 63 -16.07 -17.96 15.29
N LEU A 64 -16.47 -18.27 16.53
CA LEU A 64 -15.63 -18.08 17.71
C LEU A 64 -14.38 -18.97 17.67
N SER A 65 -14.49 -20.21 17.19
CA SER A 65 -13.34 -21.11 17.04
C SER A 65 -12.34 -20.66 15.98
N LEU A 66 -12.79 -19.95 14.94
CA LEU A 66 -11.95 -19.43 13.86
C LEU A 66 -11.26 -18.11 14.21
N ARG A 67 -11.83 -17.36 15.17
CA ARG A 67 -11.32 -16.06 15.60
C ARG A 67 -9.84 -16.07 15.99
N PRO A 68 -9.31 -16.99 16.85
CA PRO A 68 -7.90 -16.99 17.21
C PRO A 68 -7.00 -17.13 15.98
N ARG A 69 -7.31 -18.07 15.08
CA ARG A 69 -6.54 -18.27 13.85
C ARG A 69 -6.53 -17.04 12.94
N LEU A 70 -7.62 -16.28 12.89
CA LEU A 70 -7.68 -15.02 12.14
C LEU A 70 -6.86 -13.91 12.81
N GLU A 71 -6.91 -13.83 14.13
CA GLU A 71 -6.14 -12.85 14.91
C GLU A 71 -4.63 -13.15 14.81
N ASP A 72 -4.23 -14.41 14.94
CA ASP A 72 -2.85 -14.88 14.75
C ASP A 72 -2.36 -14.60 13.33
N GLY A 73 -3.19 -14.88 12.31
CA GLY A 73 -2.87 -14.58 10.91
C GLY A 73 -2.68 -13.08 10.66
N LYS A 74 -3.52 -12.23 11.26
CA LYS A 74 -3.36 -10.77 11.19
C LYS A 74 -2.09 -10.29 11.87
N ALA A 75 -1.76 -10.83 13.05
CA ALA A 75 -0.53 -10.50 13.77
C ALA A 75 0.71 -10.92 12.98
N SER A 76 0.74 -12.15 12.47
CA SER A 76 1.83 -12.64 11.63
C SER A 76 2.01 -11.81 10.37
N LEU A 77 0.91 -11.41 9.72
CA LEU A 77 0.97 -10.56 8.55
C LEU A 77 1.50 -9.16 8.88
N ALA A 78 1.10 -8.58 10.00
CA ALA A 78 1.61 -7.29 10.47
C ALA A 78 3.13 -7.34 10.71
N ILE A 79 3.63 -8.41 11.34
CA ILE A 79 5.07 -8.64 11.53
C ILE A 79 5.79 -8.69 10.18
N LYS A 80 5.26 -9.43 9.20
CA LYS A 80 5.87 -9.53 7.86
C LYS A 80 5.89 -8.19 7.12
N TYR A 81 4.85 -7.37 7.26
CA TYR A 81 4.85 -6.02 6.70
C TYR A 81 5.89 -5.12 7.38
N GLN A 82 6.06 -5.26 8.69
CA GLN A 82 7.09 -4.51 9.42
C GLN A 82 8.50 -4.93 8.98
N GLU A 83 8.79 -6.24 8.90
CA GLU A 83 10.08 -6.74 8.38
C GLU A 83 10.36 -6.21 6.96
N LEU A 84 9.35 -6.21 6.09
CA LEU A 84 9.47 -5.67 4.73
C LEU A 84 9.79 -4.17 4.74
N GLN A 85 9.16 -3.41 5.63
CA GLN A 85 9.43 -1.98 5.77
C GLN A 85 10.86 -1.74 6.23
N GLU A 86 11.32 -2.46 7.25
CA GLU A 86 12.70 -2.37 7.77
C GLU A 86 13.72 -2.70 6.67
N ILE A 87 13.49 -3.76 5.89
CA ILE A 87 14.37 -4.12 4.76
C ILE A 87 14.34 -3.05 3.68
N ARG A 88 13.17 -2.49 3.35
CA ARG A 88 13.06 -1.40 2.36
C ARG A 88 13.84 -0.16 2.79
N GLU A 89 13.70 0.24 4.05
CA GLU A 89 14.42 1.39 4.61
C GLU A 89 15.93 1.12 4.61
N ALA A 90 16.36 -0.06 5.05
CA ALA A 90 17.77 -0.44 5.00
C ALA A 90 18.35 -0.49 3.57
N CYS A 91 17.58 -0.95 2.60
CA CYS A 91 17.97 -0.93 1.19
C CYS A 91 18.05 0.50 0.65
N TRP A 92 17.08 1.35 1.00
CA TRP A 92 17.08 2.77 0.62
C TRP A 92 18.32 3.48 1.17
N ASP A 93 18.63 3.29 2.45
CA ASP A 93 19.81 3.87 3.10
C ASP A 93 21.11 3.42 2.43
N LYS A 94 21.22 2.12 2.11
CA LYS A 94 22.38 1.59 1.37
C LYS A 94 22.48 2.20 -0.02
N GLN A 95 21.37 2.35 -0.73
CA GLN A 95 21.33 2.98 -2.04
C GLN A 95 21.79 4.44 -1.97
N GLN A 96 21.26 5.22 -1.03
CA GLN A 96 21.65 6.63 -0.85
C GLN A 96 23.15 6.76 -0.52
N ARG A 97 23.69 5.89 0.33
CA ARG A 97 25.13 5.86 0.62
C ARG A 97 25.94 5.52 -0.64
N LEU A 98 25.51 4.53 -1.40
CA LEU A 98 26.17 4.15 -2.66
C LEU A 98 26.14 5.30 -3.67
N GLU A 99 25.00 5.97 -3.84
CA GLU A 99 24.86 7.14 -4.72
C GLU A 99 25.84 8.24 -4.30
N ALA A 100 25.91 8.59 -3.01
CA ALA A 100 26.87 9.58 -2.50
C ALA A 100 28.34 9.16 -2.73
N TYR A 101 28.67 7.87 -2.54
CA TYR A 101 30.02 7.37 -2.85
C TYR A 101 30.33 7.44 -4.34
N LEU A 102 29.39 7.05 -5.20
CA LEU A 102 29.55 7.09 -6.64
C LEU A 102 29.68 8.52 -7.16
N GLU A 103 28.92 9.48 -6.62
CA GLU A 103 29.07 10.89 -6.95
C GLU A 103 30.44 11.43 -6.51
N LYS A 104 30.84 11.18 -5.25
CA LYS A 104 32.12 11.64 -4.70
C LYS A 104 33.32 11.12 -5.50
N TRP A 105 33.27 9.85 -5.90
CA TRP A 105 34.34 9.18 -6.64
C TRP A 105 34.06 9.07 -8.14
N SER A 106 33.12 9.87 -8.65
CA SER A 106 32.84 9.95 -10.07
C SER A 106 34.01 10.58 -10.82
N PRO A 107 34.22 10.20 -12.10
CA PRO A 107 35.24 10.87 -12.92
C PRO A 107 34.93 12.36 -13.10
N GLN A 108 33.66 12.77 -13.08
CA GLN A 108 33.25 14.17 -13.07
C GLN A 108 33.70 14.90 -11.79
N SER A 109 33.51 14.29 -10.61
CA SER A 109 34.03 14.84 -9.34
C SER A 109 35.56 14.96 -9.37
N ALA A 110 36.26 13.97 -9.93
CA ALA A 110 37.71 14.03 -10.10
C ALA A 110 38.15 15.18 -11.04
N LEU A 111 37.43 15.43 -12.15
CA LEU A 111 37.67 16.57 -13.03
C LEU A 111 37.52 17.91 -12.28
N VAL A 112 36.43 18.08 -11.53
CA VAL A 112 36.19 19.31 -10.75
C VAL A 112 37.30 19.52 -9.72
N GLN A 113 37.73 18.47 -9.02
CA GLN A 113 38.83 18.56 -8.05
C GLN A 113 40.18 18.88 -8.71
N LEU A 114 40.47 18.29 -9.87
CA LEU A 114 41.71 18.59 -10.61
C LEU A 114 41.71 20.03 -11.13
N GLN A 115 40.58 20.53 -11.63
CA GLN A 115 40.44 21.92 -12.06
C GLN A 115 40.68 22.88 -10.90
N ALA A 116 40.03 22.65 -9.75
CA ALA A 116 40.22 23.48 -8.57
C ALA A 116 41.68 23.49 -8.07
N LYS A 117 42.38 22.34 -8.13
CA LYS A 117 43.81 22.25 -7.80
C LYS A 117 44.69 22.99 -8.80
N LEU A 118 44.37 22.91 -10.10
CA LEU A 118 45.06 23.66 -11.13
C LEU A 118 44.93 25.16 -10.87
N ASP A 119 43.71 25.65 -10.74
CA ASP A 119 43.40 27.06 -10.49
C ASP A 119 44.11 27.57 -9.21
N ALA A 120 44.08 26.78 -8.13
CA ALA A 120 44.77 27.11 -6.89
C ALA A 120 46.31 27.19 -7.07
N SER A 121 46.91 26.23 -7.77
CA SER A 121 48.36 26.24 -8.02
C SER A 121 48.81 27.36 -8.98
N GLU A 122 47.95 27.77 -9.91
CA GLU A 122 48.20 28.90 -10.79
C GLU A 122 48.13 30.21 -10.02
N ALA A 123 47.10 30.40 -9.21
CA ALA A 123 46.98 31.54 -8.32
C ALA A 123 48.14 31.63 -7.30
N GLU A 124 48.58 30.49 -6.73
CA GLU A 124 49.78 30.44 -5.89
C GLU A 124 51.02 30.93 -6.66
N SER A 125 51.19 30.50 -7.91
CA SER A 125 52.33 30.91 -8.74
C SER A 125 52.30 32.39 -9.12
N GLU A 126 51.11 32.96 -9.33
CA GLU A 126 50.92 34.40 -9.58
C GLU A 126 51.24 35.21 -8.33
N ALA A 127 50.73 34.81 -7.15
CA ALA A 127 51.04 35.45 -5.89
C ALA A 127 52.55 35.44 -5.56
N GLN A 128 53.24 34.34 -5.88
CA GLN A 128 54.70 34.25 -5.73
C GLN A 128 55.44 35.23 -6.65
N ILE A 129 54.97 35.42 -7.88
CA ILE A 129 55.53 36.43 -8.81
C ILE A 129 55.32 37.83 -8.23
N GLU A 130 54.11 38.13 -7.76
CA GLU A 130 53.79 39.44 -7.18
C GLU A 130 54.67 39.77 -5.96
N GLN A 131 54.83 38.81 -5.05
CA GLN A 131 55.71 38.95 -3.88
C GLN A 131 57.18 39.17 -4.27
N PHE A 132 57.67 38.44 -5.28
CA PHE A 132 59.04 38.63 -5.77
C PHE A 132 59.24 40.00 -6.42
N LEU A 133 58.28 40.47 -7.22
CA LEU A 133 58.32 41.81 -7.83
C LEU A 133 58.24 42.93 -6.78
N ALA A 134 57.53 42.70 -5.67
CA ALA A 134 57.50 43.58 -4.51
C ALA A 134 58.80 43.55 -3.68
N GLN A 135 59.74 42.66 -4.01
CA GLN A 135 60.99 42.41 -3.27
C GLN A 135 60.76 41.86 -1.85
N ASP A 136 59.61 41.24 -1.59
CA ASP A 136 59.27 40.64 -0.29
C ASP A 136 60.01 39.30 -0.05
N VAL A 137 60.48 38.65 -1.11
CA VAL A 137 61.10 37.30 -1.06
C VAL A 137 62.42 37.30 -1.84
N PRO A 138 63.51 36.72 -1.30
CA PRO A 138 64.79 36.60 -2.01
C PRO A 138 64.70 35.63 -3.20
N LEU A 139 65.59 35.82 -4.19
CA LEU A 139 65.57 35.08 -5.45
C LEU A 139 65.57 33.55 -5.26
N ASP A 140 66.45 33.01 -4.41
CA ASP A 140 66.59 31.56 -4.25
C ASP A 140 65.31 30.93 -3.69
N SER A 141 64.68 31.56 -2.70
CA SER A 141 63.41 31.10 -2.12
C SER A 141 62.24 31.25 -3.08
N PHE A 142 62.22 32.31 -3.89
CA PHE A 142 61.25 32.46 -4.96
C PHE A 142 61.38 31.33 -5.98
N LEU A 143 62.59 31.06 -6.48
CA LEU A 143 62.82 30.03 -7.49
C LEU A 143 62.38 28.65 -7.00
N GLU A 144 62.73 28.29 -5.77
CA GLU A 144 62.33 27.01 -5.19
C GLU A 144 60.80 26.88 -5.12
N SER A 145 60.12 27.86 -4.52
CA SER A 145 58.67 27.80 -4.30
C SER A 145 57.86 27.95 -5.60
N PHE A 146 58.33 28.76 -6.55
CA PHE A 146 57.73 28.96 -7.87
C PHE A 146 57.89 27.73 -8.77
N CYS A 147 59.07 27.12 -8.82
CA CYS A 147 59.26 25.88 -9.55
C CYS A 147 58.35 24.76 -9.01
N GLN A 148 58.16 24.70 -7.69
CA GLN A 148 57.24 23.75 -7.06
C GLN A 148 55.77 24.02 -7.42
N SER A 149 55.28 25.27 -7.35
CA SER A 149 53.90 25.61 -7.74
C SER A 149 53.63 25.38 -9.23
N ARG A 150 54.57 25.78 -10.10
CA ARG A 150 54.49 25.56 -11.55
C ARG A 150 54.49 24.08 -11.90
N THR A 151 55.34 23.28 -11.25
CA THR A 151 55.36 21.83 -11.47
C THR A 151 54.01 21.20 -11.08
N ARG A 152 53.43 21.60 -9.93
CA ARG A 152 52.08 21.16 -9.53
C ARG A 152 51.01 21.56 -10.56
N SER A 153 51.05 22.80 -11.05
CA SER A 153 50.14 23.29 -12.10
C SER A 153 50.25 22.46 -13.38
N HIS A 154 51.46 22.26 -13.90
CA HIS A 154 51.67 21.45 -15.12
C HIS A 154 51.19 20.00 -14.95
N VAL A 155 51.50 19.37 -13.81
CA VAL A 155 51.02 18.02 -13.50
C VAL A 155 49.48 17.98 -13.46
N CYS A 156 48.83 18.92 -12.78
CA CYS A 156 47.36 18.96 -12.70
C CYS A 156 46.73 19.20 -14.08
N ARG A 157 47.29 20.11 -14.89
CA ARG A 157 46.84 20.38 -16.27
C ARG A 157 46.93 19.13 -17.14
N THR A 158 48.07 18.44 -17.13
CA THR A 158 48.22 17.18 -17.89
C THR A 158 47.27 16.09 -17.39
N GLN A 159 47.09 15.94 -16.07
CA GLN A 159 46.14 14.97 -15.50
C GLN A 159 44.70 15.28 -15.94
N LEU A 160 44.31 16.55 -15.95
CA LEU A 160 42.98 17.00 -16.36
C LEU A 160 42.73 16.72 -17.84
N GLU A 161 43.66 17.10 -18.73
CA GLU A 161 43.58 16.81 -20.16
C GLU A 161 43.46 15.30 -20.44
N LYS A 162 44.29 14.48 -19.77
CA LYS A 162 44.25 13.03 -19.95
C LYS A 162 42.95 12.41 -19.45
N LEU A 163 42.42 12.88 -18.33
CA LEU A 163 41.12 12.41 -17.84
C LEU A 163 39.98 12.80 -18.80
N GLN A 164 40.00 14.02 -19.34
CA GLN A 164 39.02 14.47 -20.34
C GLN A 164 39.10 13.63 -21.62
N GLU A 165 40.31 13.38 -22.14
CA GLU A 165 40.51 12.51 -23.31
C GLU A 165 39.94 11.10 -23.08
N LEU A 166 40.21 10.51 -21.91
CA LEU A 166 39.70 9.16 -21.58
C LEU A 166 38.18 9.15 -21.53
N LEU A 167 37.56 10.18 -20.97
CA LEU A 167 36.09 10.27 -20.91
C LEU A 167 35.47 10.46 -22.29
N GLN A 168 36.08 11.29 -23.16
CA GLN A 168 35.63 11.46 -24.55
C GLN A 168 35.75 10.16 -25.35
N LYS A 169 36.87 9.43 -25.24
CA LYS A 169 37.07 8.13 -25.91
C LYS A 169 36.03 7.09 -25.47
N ASN A 170 35.67 7.06 -24.19
CA ASN A 170 34.62 6.16 -23.68
C ASN A 170 33.21 6.52 -24.18
N LEU A 171 32.95 7.80 -24.50
CA LEU A 171 31.69 8.22 -25.09
C LEU A 171 31.60 7.81 -26.57
N VAL A 172 32.67 8.00 -27.35
CA VAL A 172 32.73 7.65 -28.78
C VAL A 172 32.72 6.13 -29.00
N GLY A 173 33.28 5.33 -28.08
CA GLY A 173 33.23 3.87 -28.16
C GLY A 173 31.86 3.23 -27.83
N ARG A 174 30.83 4.02 -27.49
CA ARG A 174 29.51 3.54 -27.08
C ARG A 174 28.40 3.76 -28.13
N ASP A 175 28.68 4.43 -29.24
CA ASP A 175 27.70 4.60 -30.32
C ASP A 175 27.50 3.29 -31.09
N PRO A 176 26.26 2.74 -31.18
CA PRO A 176 25.95 1.65 -32.09
C PRO A 176 25.42 2.25 -33.40
N THR A 177 26.30 2.52 -34.34
CA THR A 177 25.91 2.83 -35.73
C THR A 177 26.60 1.84 -36.70
N CYS A 178 25.77 0.86 -37.09
CA CYS A 178 25.78 -0.15 -38.18
C CYS A 178 26.52 0.19 -39.50
N PRO A 179 26.47 -0.68 -40.56
CA PRO A 179 26.52 -2.15 -40.68
C PRO A 179 27.60 -2.62 -41.71
N THR A 180 27.79 -3.95 -41.88
CA THR A 180 28.16 -4.69 -43.12
C THR A 180 29.20 -5.82 -42.87
N GLU A 181 28.68 -7.05 -42.82
CA GLU A 181 29.19 -8.29 -43.45
C GLU A 181 30.67 -8.73 -43.27
N HIS A 182 30.92 -9.77 -42.43
CA HIS A 182 31.10 -11.18 -42.84
C HIS A 182 31.71 -12.08 -41.72
N PRO A 183 31.54 -13.42 -41.79
CA PRO A 183 31.60 -14.32 -40.63
C PRO A 183 32.97 -14.99 -40.47
N GLY A 184 33.40 -15.18 -39.22
CA GLY A 184 34.59 -15.99 -38.91
C GLY A 184 34.90 -15.99 -37.41
N ALA A 185 34.50 -17.06 -36.73
CA ALA A 185 34.63 -17.26 -35.30
C ALA A 185 36.09 -17.29 -34.81
N LEU A 186 36.37 -16.67 -33.66
CA LEU A 186 37.25 -17.26 -32.65
C LEU A 186 36.85 -16.80 -31.24
N ALA A 187 36.69 -17.79 -30.37
CA ALA A 187 36.26 -17.65 -28.99
C ALA A 187 37.36 -17.06 -28.09
N SER A 188 36.96 -16.16 -27.19
CA SER A 188 37.68 -15.85 -25.95
C SER A 188 36.67 -15.32 -24.90
N PRO A 189 36.77 -15.69 -23.62
CA PRO A 189 35.71 -15.43 -22.65
C PRO A 189 35.82 -13.99 -22.12
N ALA A 190 34.77 -13.19 -22.35
CA ALA A 190 34.66 -11.86 -21.77
C ALA A 190 34.19 -11.93 -20.30
N PRO A 191 34.65 -11.01 -19.42
CA PRO A 191 34.23 -10.98 -18.02
C PRO A 191 32.78 -10.51 -17.88
N ALA A 192 32.05 -11.13 -16.96
CA ALA A 192 30.65 -10.85 -16.67
C ALA A 192 30.41 -9.36 -16.36
N ARG A 193 29.89 -8.63 -17.35
CA ARG A 193 29.31 -7.30 -17.15
C ARG A 193 27.83 -7.47 -16.83
N LEU A 194 27.43 -7.15 -15.60
CA LEU A 194 26.03 -6.98 -15.24
C LEU A 194 25.47 -5.79 -16.01
N ALA A 195 24.64 -6.04 -17.01
CA ALA A 195 23.92 -5.01 -17.74
C ALA A 195 22.76 -4.48 -16.87
N PRO A 196 22.51 -3.16 -16.82
CA PRO A 196 21.30 -2.62 -16.22
C PRO A 196 20.09 -3.05 -17.05
N LEU A 197 19.10 -3.67 -16.41
CA LEU A 197 17.83 -4.06 -17.02
C LEU A 197 17.06 -2.78 -17.44
N ARG A 198 17.33 -2.26 -18.63
CA ARG A 198 16.48 -1.25 -19.28
C ARG A 198 15.40 -1.96 -20.08
N SER A 199 14.28 -2.25 -19.44
CA SER A 199 13.04 -2.57 -20.15
C SER A 199 12.44 -1.28 -20.69
N GLY A 200 12.58 -1.06 -21.99
CA GLY A 200 11.78 -0.10 -22.73
C GLY A 200 10.54 -0.78 -23.27
N VAL A 201 9.35 -0.37 -22.81
CA VAL A 201 8.15 -0.10 -23.62
C VAL A 201 7.31 0.87 -22.79
N ALA A 202 7.13 2.10 -23.29
CA ALA A 202 6.15 3.03 -22.76
C ALA A 202 4.79 2.75 -23.40
N PRO A 203 3.70 2.59 -22.62
CA PRO A 203 2.37 2.85 -23.10
C PRO A 203 1.85 4.18 -22.56
N LYS A 204 1.05 4.79 -23.43
CA LYS A 204 0.37 6.08 -23.35
C LYS A 204 -0.26 6.37 -21.98
N ALA A 205 -0.06 7.61 -21.51
CA ALA A 205 -0.63 8.16 -20.31
C ALA A 205 -2.17 8.03 -20.27
N PHE A 206 -2.67 7.44 -19.19
CA PHE A 206 -3.99 7.75 -18.66
C PHE A 206 -3.82 8.11 -17.19
N ASP A 207 -4.06 9.38 -16.91
CA ASP A 207 -4.11 9.97 -15.59
C ASP A 207 -5.43 9.53 -14.92
N LEU A 208 -5.35 8.62 -13.96
CA LEU A 208 -6.47 8.23 -13.10
C LEU A 208 -5.92 8.07 -11.68
N SER A 209 -6.11 9.15 -10.93
CA SER A 209 -6.00 9.18 -9.49
C SER A 209 -7.04 8.25 -8.85
N TYR A 210 -6.72 7.80 -7.63
CA TYR A 210 -7.51 7.02 -6.66
C TYR A 210 -7.31 5.49 -6.64
N GLY A 211 -6.57 5.04 -5.61
CA GLY A 211 -7.10 4.06 -4.65
C GLY A 211 -6.86 2.57 -4.91
N PHE A 212 -5.85 2.03 -4.21
CA PHE A 212 -5.69 0.64 -3.75
C PHE A 212 -5.25 -0.50 -4.72
N VAL A 213 -4.27 -1.25 -4.18
CA VAL A 213 -3.73 -2.60 -4.49
C VAL A 213 -2.59 -2.71 -5.53
N PRO A 214 -1.36 -3.08 -5.11
CA PRO A 214 -0.42 -3.75 -6.00
C PRO A 214 -0.67 -5.27 -5.95
N ALA A 215 -1.23 -5.82 -7.02
CA ALA A 215 -1.15 -7.25 -7.31
C ALA A 215 0.24 -7.54 -7.90
N PHE A 216 1.08 -8.30 -7.20
CA PHE A 216 2.32 -8.81 -7.79
C PHE A 216 2.01 -10.11 -8.56
N LEU A 217 2.41 -10.14 -9.83
CA LEU A 217 2.46 -11.35 -10.64
C LEU A 217 3.58 -12.25 -10.09
N MET A 218 3.23 -13.39 -9.50
CA MET A 218 4.19 -14.44 -9.20
C MET A 218 4.54 -15.19 -10.49
N PRO A 219 5.83 -15.40 -10.83
CA PRO A 219 6.21 -16.30 -11.90
C PRO A 219 5.75 -17.73 -11.56
N SER A 220 4.97 -18.35 -12.45
CA SER A 220 4.57 -19.76 -12.33
C SER A 220 5.75 -20.68 -12.65
N GLU A 221 6.67 -20.85 -11.69
CA GLU A 221 7.56 -22.00 -11.62
C GLU A 221 7.68 -22.45 -10.15
N ALA A 222 6.60 -23.01 -9.62
CA ALA A 222 6.66 -23.81 -8.41
C ALA A 222 5.63 -24.94 -8.53
N VAL A 223 6.16 -26.15 -8.77
CA VAL A 223 5.43 -27.42 -8.69
C VAL A 223 4.82 -27.54 -7.29
N VAL A 224 3.49 -27.65 -7.20
CA VAL A 224 2.74 -27.89 -5.95
C VAL A 224 2.19 -29.32 -5.98
N PRO A 225 2.37 -30.15 -4.92
CA PRO A 225 2.06 -31.58 -4.98
C PRO A 225 0.61 -31.94 -4.57
N PHE A 226 -0.35 -31.03 -4.67
CA PHE A 226 -1.75 -31.33 -4.30
C PHE A 226 -2.74 -30.90 -5.38
N ALA A 227 -3.48 -31.87 -5.92
CA ALA A 227 -4.54 -31.67 -6.90
C ALA A 227 -5.79 -31.08 -6.22
N MET A 228 -6.18 -29.87 -6.64
CA MET A 228 -7.46 -29.26 -6.25
C MET A 228 -8.53 -29.55 -7.31
N PRO A 229 -9.79 -29.88 -6.94
CA PRO A 229 -10.87 -30.08 -7.91
C PRO A 229 -11.27 -28.76 -8.58
N ALA A 230 -11.51 -28.81 -9.89
CA ALA A 230 -11.90 -27.66 -10.70
C ALA A 230 -13.26 -27.08 -10.28
N ALA A 231 -13.33 -25.74 -10.18
CA ALA A 231 -14.56 -25.00 -9.88
C ALA A 231 -15.44 -24.80 -11.14
N PRO A 232 -16.78 -24.78 -11.00
CA PRO A 232 -17.70 -24.56 -12.13
C PRO A 232 -17.81 -23.06 -12.50
N PRO A 233 -18.31 -22.74 -13.72
CA PRO A 233 -18.22 -21.39 -14.28
C PRO A 233 -19.14 -20.38 -13.59
N ARG A 234 -18.69 -19.12 -13.59
CA ARG A 234 -19.30 -17.96 -12.93
C ARG A 234 -20.65 -17.59 -13.55
N HIS A 235 -21.73 -17.69 -12.76
CA HIS A 235 -22.97 -16.98 -13.06
C HIS A 235 -22.88 -15.54 -12.53
N HIS A 236 -23.24 -14.61 -13.40
CA HIS A 236 -23.24 -13.16 -13.19
C HIS A 236 -24.08 -12.77 -11.96
N LEU A 237 -23.47 -11.99 -11.06
CA LEU A 237 -24.21 -11.28 -10.01
C LEU A 237 -24.91 -10.07 -10.62
N PRO A 238 -26.19 -9.78 -10.29
CA PRO A 238 -26.87 -8.60 -10.82
C PRO A 238 -26.41 -7.32 -10.12
N ALA A 239 -26.32 -6.23 -10.88
CA ALA A 239 -25.98 -4.90 -10.43
C ALA A 239 -27.10 -4.28 -9.58
N LEU A 240 -26.72 -3.62 -8.48
CA LEU A 240 -27.58 -2.76 -7.67
C LEU A 240 -27.87 -1.47 -8.43
N GLY A 241 -29.09 -1.33 -8.94
CA GLY A 241 -29.58 -0.07 -9.50
C GLY A 241 -30.69 -0.27 -10.51
N HIS A 242 -31.93 -0.05 -10.06
CA HIS A 242 -33.10 0.48 -10.79
C HIS A 242 -34.39 -0.08 -10.18
N GLN A 243 -35.16 0.82 -9.59
CA GLN A 243 -36.51 0.60 -9.08
C GLN A 243 -37.52 0.52 -10.25
N PRO A 244 -38.48 -0.42 -10.22
CA PRO A 244 -39.78 -0.24 -10.88
C PRO A 244 -40.94 -0.18 -9.85
N PRO A 245 -42.13 0.28 -10.26
CA PRO A 245 -43.18 0.75 -9.35
C PRO A 245 -43.97 -0.38 -8.68
N SER A 246 -44.47 -0.06 -7.49
CA SER A 246 -45.26 -0.88 -6.59
C SER A 246 -46.64 -1.30 -7.13
N PRO A 247 -47.10 -2.55 -6.88
CA PRO A 247 -48.52 -2.87 -6.85
C PRO A 247 -49.08 -2.71 -5.42
N CYS A 248 -50.18 -1.97 -5.37
CA CYS A 248 -51.02 -1.70 -4.22
C CYS A 248 -51.55 -2.99 -3.56
N PHE A 249 -51.28 -3.17 -2.27
CA PHE A 249 -52.17 -3.90 -1.37
C PHE A 249 -52.33 -3.10 -0.05
N LYS A 250 -53.57 -2.66 0.16
CA LYS A 250 -54.15 -2.21 1.44
C LYS A 250 -53.90 -3.35 2.47
N ILE A 251 -53.67 -3.17 3.77
CA ILE A 251 -54.47 -2.54 4.85
C ILE A 251 -53.56 -2.47 6.14
N PRO A 252 -54.05 -2.06 7.33
CA PRO A 252 -53.81 -0.79 8.03
C PRO A 252 -52.73 -0.85 9.15
N SER A 253 -52.32 0.33 9.62
CA SER A 253 -51.61 0.56 10.89
C SER A 253 -52.55 0.27 12.10
N PRO A 254 -52.06 -0.01 13.33
CA PRO A 254 -51.37 0.99 14.17
C PRO A 254 -50.29 0.48 15.15
N GLY A 255 -49.40 1.38 15.57
CA GLY A 255 -48.83 1.37 16.94
C GLY A 255 -47.38 0.86 17.13
N SER A 256 -46.42 1.77 17.04
CA SER A 256 -45.19 1.77 17.87
C SER A 256 -45.57 1.95 19.37
N PRO A 257 -44.75 1.60 20.39
CA PRO A 257 -43.30 1.89 20.44
C PRO A 257 -42.41 0.92 21.25
N LEU A 258 -41.15 0.70 20.86
CA LEU A 258 -40.03 0.57 21.81
C LEU A 258 -38.72 1.00 21.16
N ARG A 259 -38.15 2.10 21.67
CA ARG A 259 -36.78 2.57 21.45
C ARG A 259 -35.83 1.81 22.39
N LEU A 260 -34.77 1.21 21.86
CA LEU A 260 -33.50 0.99 22.57
C LEU A 260 -32.39 1.18 21.50
N ILE A 261 -31.70 2.33 21.47
CA ILE A 261 -30.44 2.62 22.19
C ILE A 261 -29.34 1.61 21.82
N GLY A 262 -28.36 2.11 21.06
CA GLY A 262 -27.16 1.38 20.69
C GLY A 262 -26.29 2.13 19.67
N HIS A 263 -25.96 3.40 19.94
CA HIS A 263 -24.89 4.07 19.20
C HIS A 263 -23.54 3.55 19.69
N ILE A 264 -22.87 2.72 18.91
CA ILE A 264 -21.45 2.41 19.11
C ILE A 264 -20.64 3.43 18.30
N ARG A 265 -20.00 4.39 18.99
CA ARG A 265 -18.93 5.20 18.39
C ARG A 265 -17.67 4.34 18.36
N LEU A 266 -17.24 3.95 17.17
CA LEU A 266 -15.92 3.38 16.94
C LEU A 266 -14.89 4.49 17.19
N LEU A 267 -14.10 4.34 18.26
CA LEU A 267 -12.91 5.12 18.52
C LEU A 267 -11.82 4.69 17.53
N SER A 268 -11.49 5.56 16.58
CA SER A 268 -10.23 5.53 15.83
C SER A 268 -9.23 6.49 16.50
N PRO A 269 -7.94 6.15 16.59
CA PRO A 269 -6.92 7.08 17.07
C PRO A 269 -6.56 8.05 15.93
N GLN A 270 -6.88 9.33 16.11
CA GLN A 270 -6.48 10.40 15.19
C GLN A 270 -5.13 10.99 15.65
N PRO A 271 -4.16 11.22 14.74
CA PRO A 271 -2.87 11.79 15.12
C PRO A 271 -2.99 13.29 15.42
N PHE A 272 -2.45 13.71 16.57
CA PHE A 272 -2.34 15.10 16.99
C PHE A 272 -1.39 15.86 16.06
N ARG A 273 -1.92 16.83 15.30
CA ARG A 273 -1.13 17.82 14.56
C ARG A 273 -0.84 18.99 15.52
N ARG A 274 0.38 19.08 16.06
CA ARG A 274 0.85 20.28 16.77
C ARG A 274 0.97 21.43 15.75
N GLN A 275 0.02 22.38 15.77
CA GLN A 275 0.23 23.70 15.18
C GLN A 275 0.92 24.59 16.23
N GLN A 276 2.20 24.87 16.03
CA GLN A 276 2.87 26.00 16.67
C GLN A 276 2.42 27.29 15.95
N ARG A 277 1.83 28.22 16.69
CA ARG A 277 1.65 29.62 16.26
C ARG A 277 2.93 30.39 16.60
N PRO A 278 3.50 31.18 15.69
CA PRO A 278 4.37 32.29 16.07
C PRO A 278 3.50 33.53 16.33
N GLN A 279 3.50 34.03 17.57
CA GLN A 279 3.10 35.40 17.86
C GLN A 279 4.21 36.34 17.38
N TYR A 280 3.91 37.23 16.44
CA TYR A 280 4.69 38.44 16.21
C TYR A 280 3.82 39.62 16.64
N GLN A 281 4.12 40.16 17.82
CA GLN A 281 3.56 41.42 18.30
C GLN A 281 4.59 42.51 17.95
N LYS A 282 4.22 43.40 17.01
CA LYS A 282 4.96 44.64 16.75
C LYS A 282 4.87 45.53 18.01
N GLN A 283 6.00 45.98 18.52
CA GLN A 283 6.08 47.16 19.37
C GLN A 283 7.04 48.16 18.72
N GLU A 284 6.51 49.34 18.38
CA GLU A 284 7.26 50.54 17.99
C GLU A 284 7.90 51.21 19.22
N PRO A 285 8.98 51.99 19.05
CA PRO A 285 9.67 52.66 20.15
C PRO A 285 9.05 54.05 20.45
N PRO A 286 9.09 54.54 21.70
CA PRO A 286 8.76 55.93 21.97
C PRO A 286 9.99 56.83 21.86
N HIS A 287 9.78 57.94 21.17
CA HIS A 287 10.63 59.12 21.16
C HIS A 287 10.88 59.67 22.57
N ARG A 288 12.15 59.92 22.91
CA ARG A 288 12.62 61.15 23.56
C ARG A 288 14.12 61.30 23.44
#